data_AF-A0A142XNT3-F1
#
_entry.id   AF-A0A142XNT3-F1
#
_cell.length_a   1.000
_cell.length_b   1.000
_cell.length_c   1.000
_cell.angle_alpha   90.00
_cell.angle_beta   90.00
_cell.angle_gamma   90.00
#
_symmetry.space_group_name_H-M   'P 1'
#
loop_
_entity.id
_entity.type
_entity.pdbx_description
1 polymer ?
#
loop_
_entity_poly.entity_id
_entity_poly.type
_entity_poly.pdbx_seq_one_letter_code
_entity_poly.pdbx_strand_id
1 'polypeptide(L)'
;MLRRVLFALAGVAVAALLATDRTPSAIAAEGGIAGNWQLSTVTAGGESTVCILKIETNAGKPSVVILAAPQNTETTVGDVRVTDKTVALNVKLVRTVGGRQVPTEHAFVGVRGADGKVILGSTGTDTFRTRAKLTATDKDKLEGELFVRTPLPEPMTKLQQLNSRVATAQGKMIQEKDQEKRKELQKEFTEARKDLEEKLPGLYKEVVEKHADTLAASDAAVNLLAMSARTKTTADEAKKLIQIVQKQGAPYGPLYTGVTLARVAETLAAQEGLEPVALAAIEPSAKVLTQDDSAAVRSTILSAYQLALTKNGKTDAAKTVAAELAKLELVLDAEYAKTVPPFKPTAFAGRQDKSANQVAVMELFTGAQCPPCVAADVAFDALQKSYKPTDLLLIQYHLHIPGPDPLTNADTVARAKFYNVNSTPNTFFNGKAAAAGGGGMPNAESKFTQYRGIIDPLLEKTVETKVGGRATRAGDKIDISVEVTEGAGDDMKLRLLLVEENIKYVGGNRLRFHHQVVRAMPGGVDGVAIKDKAFKQTVTADLGDVRKELTKYLDEYAKTRPFPKADRPMDMKALKVIALVQNDKTKEIVQAVQIEIDGKIAGGQ
;
A
#
# COMPACT_ATOMS: atom_id res chain seq x y z
N MET A 1 -46.70 39.68 27.58
CA MET A 1 -45.32 39.78 28.09
C MET A 1 -44.63 38.43 27.85
N LEU A 2 -43.47 38.47 27.18
CA LEU A 2 -42.32 37.53 27.16
C LEU A 2 -42.55 36.02 27.40
N ARG A 3 -41.90 35.06 26.74
CA ARG A 3 -40.97 34.94 25.59
C ARG A 3 -40.76 33.42 25.48
N ARG A 4 -41.01 32.80 24.31
CA ARG A 4 -40.41 31.51 23.94
C ARG A 4 -39.84 31.68 22.54
N VAL A 5 -38.51 31.61 22.45
CA VAL A 5 -37.77 31.65 21.18
C VAL A 5 -37.25 30.23 20.96
N LEU A 6 -37.83 29.54 19.97
CA LEU A 6 -37.18 28.44 19.27
C LEU A 6 -36.56 29.04 18.00
N PHE A 7 -35.25 28.87 17.81
CA PHE A 7 -34.60 29.08 16.51
C PHE A 7 -34.50 27.71 15.82
N ALA A 8 -35.22 27.56 14.71
CA ALA A 8 -35.10 26.45 13.77
C ALA A 8 -34.06 26.80 12.70
N LEU A 9 -33.32 25.78 12.27
CA LEU A 9 -32.29 25.82 11.24
C LEU A 9 -32.81 26.38 9.91
N ALA A 10 -32.10 27.37 9.36
CA ALA A 10 -32.22 27.80 7.97
C ALA A 10 -31.25 26.99 7.10
N GLY A 11 -31.76 25.96 6.42
CA GLY A 11 -31.15 25.37 5.23
C GLY A 11 -31.82 25.95 3.99
N VAL A 12 -31.17 26.91 3.33
CA VAL A 12 -31.66 27.46 2.07
C VAL A 12 -31.17 26.55 0.94
N ALA A 13 -32.07 25.70 0.45
CA ALA A 13 -31.97 25.07 -0.85
C ALA A 13 -32.55 26.04 -1.89
N VAL A 14 -31.69 26.63 -2.74
CA VAL A 14 -32.16 27.30 -3.95
C VAL A 14 -32.23 26.26 -5.06
N ALA A 15 -33.45 25.82 -5.35
CA ALA A 15 -33.78 25.16 -6.60
C ALA A 15 -33.72 26.19 -7.73
N ALA A 16 -32.78 26.05 -8.65
CA ALA A 16 -32.79 26.77 -9.92
C ALA A 16 -33.51 25.88 -10.96
N LEU A 17 -34.60 26.44 -11.49
CA LEU A 17 -35.45 25.86 -12.53
C LEU A 17 -34.66 25.46 -13.78
N LEU A 18 -35.04 24.32 -14.34
CA LEU A 18 -34.68 23.85 -15.66
C LEU A 18 -35.19 24.82 -16.74
N ALA A 19 -34.28 25.63 -17.29
CA ALA A 19 -34.41 26.13 -18.65
C ALA A 19 -33.64 25.17 -19.56
N THR A 20 -34.36 24.39 -20.36
CA THR A 20 -33.78 23.52 -21.39
C THR A 20 -33.39 24.35 -22.61
N ASP A 21 -32.33 25.14 -22.49
CA ASP A 21 -31.58 25.61 -23.65
C ASP A 21 -30.53 24.55 -23.96
N ARG A 22 -30.80 23.70 -24.96
CA ARG A 22 -29.78 22.85 -25.57
C ARG A 22 -28.83 23.77 -26.35
N THR A 23 -27.92 24.44 -25.65
CA THR A 23 -26.68 24.91 -26.27
C THR A 23 -25.97 23.69 -26.87
N PRO A 24 -25.57 23.73 -28.16
CA PRO A 24 -24.81 22.64 -28.75
C PRO A 24 -23.58 22.35 -27.88
N SER A 25 -23.34 21.08 -27.56
CA SER A 25 -22.12 20.64 -26.87
C SER A 25 -20.91 21.20 -27.61
N ALA A 26 -20.29 22.23 -27.03
CA ALA A 26 -19.13 22.86 -27.63
C ALA A 26 -17.98 21.86 -27.60
N ILE A 27 -17.60 21.36 -28.78
CA ILE A 27 -16.29 20.75 -29.01
C ILE A 27 -15.26 21.78 -28.55
N ALA A 28 -14.16 21.31 -27.94
CA ALA A 28 -13.10 22.20 -27.47
C ALA A 28 -12.76 23.26 -28.53
N ALA A 29 -12.91 24.54 -28.19
CA ALA A 29 -12.66 25.64 -29.12
C ALA A 29 -11.25 25.48 -29.71
N GLU A 30 -11.06 25.68 -31.02
CA GLU A 30 -9.75 25.54 -31.66
C GLU A 30 -8.71 26.38 -30.90
N GLY A 31 -7.75 25.70 -30.26
CA GLY A 31 -6.69 26.31 -29.44
C GLY A 31 -6.98 26.43 -27.92
N GLY A 32 -8.22 26.23 -27.47
CA GLY A 32 -8.64 26.28 -26.06
C GLY A 32 -8.78 24.91 -25.40
N ILE A 33 -8.90 24.89 -24.06
CA ILE A 33 -9.12 23.66 -23.26
C ILE A 33 -10.58 23.47 -22.82
N ALA A 34 -11.38 24.53 -22.86
CA ALA A 34 -12.78 24.49 -22.48
C ALA A 34 -13.60 23.68 -23.48
N GLY A 35 -14.45 22.78 -23.01
CA GLY A 35 -15.27 21.87 -23.83
C GLY A 35 -15.46 20.51 -23.18
N ASN A 36 -16.13 19.59 -23.88
CA ASN A 36 -16.32 18.22 -23.42
C ASN A 36 -15.13 17.34 -23.85
N TRP A 37 -14.72 16.45 -22.95
CA TRP A 37 -13.59 15.55 -23.11
C TRP A 37 -13.95 14.15 -22.63
N GLN A 38 -13.61 13.16 -23.43
CA GLN A 38 -13.64 11.76 -23.03
C GLN A 38 -12.29 11.37 -22.43
N LEU A 39 -12.27 11.00 -21.15
CA LEU A 39 -11.10 10.41 -20.51
C LEU A 39 -11.08 8.90 -20.77
N SER A 40 -9.99 8.40 -21.33
CA SER A 40 -9.79 6.98 -21.61
C SER A 40 -8.42 6.49 -21.12
N THR A 41 -8.35 5.26 -20.62
CA THR A 41 -7.08 4.54 -20.46
C THR A 41 -6.71 3.86 -21.77
N VAL A 42 -5.41 3.74 -22.04
CA VAL A 42 -4.87 3.25 -23.32
C VAL A 42 -3.93 2.08 -23.07
N THR A 43 -4.17 0.97 -23.77
CA THR A 43 -3.33 -0.22 -23.79
C THR A 43 -2.95 -0.56 -25.23
N ALA A 44 -2.01 -1.49 -25.43
CA ALA A 44 -1.75 -2.03 -26.76
C ALA A 44 -2.98 -2.71 -27.39
N GLY A 45 -3.89 -3.27 -26.58
CA GLY A 45 -5.07 -4.00 -27.04
C GLY A 45 -6.33 -3.14 -27.21
N GLY A 46 -6.25 -1.84 -26.95
CA GLY A 46 -7.39 -0.94 -27.05
C GLY A 46 -7.48 0.08 -25.94
N GLU A 47 -8.62 0.76 -25.93
CA GLU A 47 -8.90 1.92 -25.09
C GLU A 47 -10.16 1.69 -24.28
N SER A 48 -10.13 2.00 -22.99
CA SER A 48 -11.29 1.92 -22.10
C SER A 48 -11.73 3.33 -21.68
N THR A 49 -12.98 3.67 -21.93
CA THR A 49 -13.56 4.94 -21.48
C THR A 49 -13.77 4.93 -19.97
N VAL A 50 -13.21 5.94 -19.30
CA VAL A 50 -13.36 6.18 -17.86
C VAL A 50 -14.61 7.01 -17.59
N CYS A 51 -14.72 8.17 -18.23
CA CYS A 51 -15.85 9.10 -18.11
C CYS A 51 -15.84 10.14 -19.24
N ILE A 52 -16.93 10.90 -19.36
CA ILE A 52 -16.98 12.15 -20.09
C ILE A 52 -17.03 13.27 -19.06
N LEU A 53 -16.14 14.25 -19.22
CA LEU A 53 -16.04 15.43 -18.37
C LEU A 53 -16.11 16.69 -19.23
N LYS A 54 -16.57 17.78 -18.63
CA LYS A 54 -16.55 19.11 -19.21
C LYS A 54 -15.54 19.96 -18.48
N ILE A 55 -14.62 20.58 -19.22
CA ILE A 55 -13.72 21.59 -18.69
C ILE A 55 -14.34 22.95 -18.99
N GLU A 56 -14.53 23.76 -17.97
CA GLU A 56 -15.04 25.13 -18.06
C GLU A 56 -14.02 26.10 -17.46
N THR A 57 -14.15 27.38 -17.80
CA THR A 57 -13.35 28.45 -17.20
C THR A 57 -14.28 29.42 -16.48
N ASN A 58 -14.18 29.46 -15.15
CA ASN A 58 -14.98 30.33 -14.30
C ASN A 58 -14.05 31.35 -13.64
N ALA A 59 -14.22 32.63 -13.97
CA ALA A 59 -13.37 33.74 -13.48
C ALA A 59 -11.85 33.48 -13.67
N GLY A 60 -11.47 32.90 -14.82
CA GLY A 60 -10.09 32.57 -15.16
C GLY A 60 -9.53 31.31 -14.50
N LYS A 61 -10.31 30.61 -13.66
CA LYS A 61 -9.92 29.32 -13.07
C LYS A 61 -10.60 28.16 -13.79
N PRO A 62 -9.88 27.07 -14.10
CA PRO A 62 -10.48 25.89 -14.68
C PRO A 62 -11.38 25.18 -13.65
N SER A 63 -12.58 24.80 -14.06
CA SER A 63 -13.46 23.89 -13.31
C SER A 63 -13.81 22.69 -14.16
N VAL A 64 -13.95 21.52 -13.54
CA VAL A 64 -14.31 20.28 -14.24
C VAL A 64 -15.59 19.71 -13.66
N VAL A 65 -16.51 19.31 -14.54
CA VAL A 65 -17.75 18.64 -14.18
C VAL A 65 -17.83 17.29 -14.89
N ILE A 66 -18.32 16.26 -14.21
CA ILE A 66 -18.55 14.95 -14.84
C ILE A 66 -19.90 15.00 -15.57
N LEU A 67 -19.89 14.80 -16.89
CA LEU A 67 -21.11 14.72 -17.69
C LEU A 67 -21.67 13.30 -17.72
N ALA A 68 -20.79 12.30 -17.82
CA ALA A 68 -21.19 10.90 -17.82
C ALA A 68 -20.12 9.98 -17.25
N ALA A 69 -20.56 8.93 -16.55
CA ALA A 69 -19.72 7.89 -15.98
C ALA A 69 -20.39 6.52 -16.13
N PRO A 70 -19.67 5.40 -16.00
CA PRO A 70 -20.23 4.06 -16.11
C PRO A 70 -21.40 3.84 -15.15
N GLN A 71 -22.35 3.00 -15.55
CA GLN A 71 -23.50 2.66 -14.70
C GLN A 71 -23.05 2.08 -13.35
N ASN A 72 -23.85 2.34 -12.30
CA ASN A 72 -23.59 1.89 -10.92
C ASN A 72 -22.27 2.41 -10.33
N THR A 73 -21.85 3.61 -10.76
CA THR A 73 -20.70 4.32 -10.18
C THR A 73 -21.12 5.68 -9.63
N GLU A 74 -20.67 5.99 -8.42
CA GLU A 74 -20.59 7.38 -7.95
C GLU A 74 -19.25 7.95 -8.43
N THR A 75 -19.28 9.04 -9.19
CA THR A 75 -18.07 9.60 -9.81
C THR A 75 -17.86 11.04 -9.38
N THR A 76 -16.66 11.34 -8.90
CA THR A 76 -16.23 12.67 -8.47
C THR A 76 -14.94 13.06 -9.17
N VAL A 77 -14.69 14.37 -9.28
CA VAL A 77 -13.44 14.93 -9.81
C VAL A 77 -12.84 15.93 -8.82
N GLY A 78 -11.52 15.85 -8.65
CA GLY A 78 -10.74 16.72 -7.78
C GLY A 78 -9.38 17.06 -8.38
N ASP A 79 -8.57 17.82 -7.64
CA ASP A 79 -7.18 18.16 -7.98
C ASP A 79 -6.97 18.73 -9.39
N VAL A 80 -7.95 19.49 -9.86
CA VAL A 80 -7.92 20.09 -11.20
C VAL A 80 -6.85 21.16 -11.29
N ARG A 81 -5.91 20.98 -12.20
CA ARG A 81 -4.91 21.98 -12.59
C ARG A 81 -4.79 22.00 -14.10
N VAL A 82 -4.96 23.16 -14.70
CA VAL A 82 -4.81 23.34 -16.14
C VAL A 82 -3.83 24.47 -16.38
N THR A 83 -2.83 24.21 -17.21
CA THR A 83 -1.83 25.17 -17.66
C THR A 83 -1.77 25.18 -19.19
N ASP A 84 -0.92 26.04 -19.75
CA ASP A 84 -0.66 26.05 -21.19
C ASP A 84 -0.01 24.76 -21.69
N LYS A 85 0.65 24.01 -20.81
CA LYS A 85 1.42 22.80 -21.16
C LYS A 85 0.79 21.51 -20.65
N THR A 86 0.01 21.56 -19.57
CA THR A 86 -0.43 20.37 -18.85
C THR A 86 -1.88 20.45 -18.40
N VAL A 87 -2.51 19.29 -18.30
CA VAL A 87 -3.82 19.10 -17.66
C VAL A 87 -3.67 18.01 -16.62
N ALA A 88 -3.97 18.32 -15.37
CA ALA A 88 -4.01 17.36 -14.28
C ALA A 88 -5.39 17.37 -13.61
N LEU A 89 -5.91 16.19 -13.29
CA LEU A 89 -7.17 16.00 -12.59
C LEU A 89 -7.20 14.59 -11.97
N ASN A 90 -7.96 14.40 -10.89
CA ASN A 90 -8.20 13.10 -10.31
C ASN A 90 -9.68 12.73 -10.42
N VAL A 91 -9.99 11.66 -11.16
CA VAL A 91 -11.35 11.10 -11.22
C VAL A 91 -11.46 9.90 -10.29
N LYS A 92 -12.36 9.96 -9.32
CA LYS A 92 -12.64 8.86 -8.39
C LYS A 92 -14.00 8.25 -8.73
N LEU A 93 -14.02 6.95 -9.03
CA LEU A 93 -15.21 6.16 -9.29
C LEU A 93 -15.43 5.18 -8.14
N VAL A 94 -16.60 5.17 -7.52
CA VAL A 94 -16.97 4.24 -6.46
C VAL A 94 -18.06 3.29 -6.98
N ARG A 95 -17.72 2.00 -7.13
CA ARG A 95 -18.66 0.94 -7.51
C ARG A 95 -19.18 0.23 -6.26
N THR A 96 -20.47 -0.08 -6.22
CA THR A 96 -21.03 -0.95 -5.17
C THR A 96 -21.15 -2.37 -5.71
N VAL A 97 -20.36 -3.30 -5.17
CA VAL A 97 -20.36 -4.73 -5.56
C VAL A 97 -20.68 -5.57 -4.32
N GLY A 98 -21.80 -6.28 -4.32
CA GLY A 98 -22.20 -7.13 -3.19
C GLY A 98 -22.33 -6.37 -1.86
N GLY A 99 -22.80 -5.12 -1.90
CA GLY A 99 -22.89 -4.24 -0.72
C GLY A 99 -21.57 -3.58 -0.28
N ARG A 100 -20.44 -3.91 -0.93
CA ARG A 100 -19.13 -3.29 -0.65
C ARG A 100 -18.84 -2.19 -1.66
N GLN A 101 -18.43 -1.02 -1.16
CA GLN A 101 -17.89 0.06 -1.99
C GLN A 101 -16.46 -0.26 -2.44
N VAL A 102 -16.21 -0.15 -3.74
CA VAL A 102 -14.94 -0.42 -4.42
C VAL A 102 -14.54 0.84 -5.18
N PRO A 103 -13.69 1.69 -4.58
CA PRO A 103 -13.21 2.90 -5.24
C PRO A 103 -12.05 2.59 -6.19
N THR A 104 -12.03 3.30 -7.31
CA THR A 104 -10.94 3.36 -8.29
C THR A 104 -10.61 4.81 -8.57
N GLU A 105 -9.33 5.17 -8.56
CA GLU A 105 -8.86 6.53 -8.82
C GLU A 105 -8.07 6.60 -10.13
N HIS A 106 -8.31 7.67 -10.87
CA HIS A 106 -7.64 8.01 -12.11
C HIS A 106 -7.02 9.40 -12.01
N ALA A 107 -5.84 9.48 -11.36
CA ALA A 107 -5.03 10.69 -11.29
C ALA A 107 -4.35 10.97 -12.65
N PHE A 108 -5.11 11.58 -13.56
CA PHE A 108 -4.66 11.91 -14.91
C PHE A 108 -3.68 13.09 -14.89
N VAL A 109 -2.59 12.97 -15.64
CA VAL A 109 -1.69 14.07 -15.99
C VAL A 109 -1.37 13.93 -17.48
N GLY A 110 -1.81 14.91 -18.26
CA GLY A 110 -1.60 14.98 -19.70
C GLY A 110 -0.74 16.15 -20.11
N VAL A 111 -0.03 15.97 -21.23
CA VAL A 111 0.76 17.00 -21.89
C VAL A 111 -0.02 17.48 -23.11
N ARG A 112 -0.19 18.79 -23.25
CA ARG A 112 -0.87 19.40 -24.38
C ARG A 112 0.03 19.30 -25.60
N GLY A 113 -0.39 18.53 -26.60
CA GLY A 113 0.30 18.38 -27.87
C GLY A 113 -0.08 19.46 -28.88
N ALA A 114 0.41 19.32 -30.12
CA ALA A 114 0.04 20.20 -31.23
C ALA A 114 -1.42 19.98 -31.69
N ASP A 115 -1.96 18.77 -31.51
CA ASP A 115 -3.37 18.48 -31.77
C ASP A 115 -4.22 18.96 -30.58
N GLY A 116 -4.94 20.05 -30.77
CA GLY A 116 -5.85 20.60 -29.76
C GLY A 116 -7.04 19.69 -29.42
N LYS A 117 -7.28 18.60 -30.17
CA LYS A 117 -8.38 17.66 -29.94
C LYS A 117 -7.98 16.44 -29.09
N VAL A 118 -6.69 16.23 -28.85
CA VAL A 118 -6.20 15.09 -28.08
C VAL A 118 -5.11 15.53 -27.10
N ILE A 119 -5.28 15.15 -25.84
CA ILE A 119 -4.26 15.35 -24.80
C ILE A 119 -3.82 13.98 -24.34
N LEU A 120 -2.60 13.59 -24.71
CA LEU A 120 -1.99 12.34 -24.29
C LEU A 120 -1.35 12.52 -22.92
N GLY A 121 -1.41 11.47 -22.12
CA GLY A 121 -0.92 11.52 -20.75
C GLY A 121 -0.88 10.16 -20.09
N SER A 122 -0.95 10.18 -18.78
CA SER A 122 -1.04 8.97 -18.01
C SER A 122 -2.00 9.13 -16.84
N THR A 123 -2.40 8.00 -16.28
CA THR A 123 -3.12 7.91 -15.01
C THR A 123 -2.46 6.86 -14.13
N GLY A 124 -2.72 6.88 -12.83
CA GLY A 124 -2.18 5.91 -11.88
C GLY A 124 -1.46 6.60 -10.73
N THR A 125 -0.60 5.84 -10.04
CA THR A 125 0.12 6.32 -8.87
C THR A 125 1.48 6.92 -9.26
N ASP A 126 2.14 7.58 -8.33
CA ASP A 126 3.47 8.17 -8.54
C ASP A 126 4.55 7.12 -8.88
N THR A 127 4.29 5.83 -8.59
CA THR A 127 5.21 4.72 -8.87
C THR A 127 4.76 3.84 -10.03
N PHE A 128 3.53 3.98 -10.50
CA PHE A 128 2.99 3.20 -11.61
C PHE A 128 1.99 4.01 -12.41
N ARG A 129 2.35 4.25 -13.67
CA ARG A 129 1.56 5.05 -14.60
C ARG A 129 1.11 4.17 -15.77
N THR A 130 -0.15 4.25 -16.12
CA THR A 130 -0.71 3.69 -17.35
C THR A 130 -0.98 4.81 -18.34
N ARG A 131 -0.84 4.53 -19.63
CA ARG A 131 -1.16 5.51 -20.68
C ARG A 131 -2.65 5.87 -20.62
N ALA A 132 -2.94 7.13 -20.85
CA ALA A 132 -4.29 7.65 -20.87
C ALA A 132 -4.39 8.83 -21.84
N LYS A 133 -5.60 9.22 -22.21
CA LYS A 133 -5.83 10.41 -23.02
C LYS A 133 -7.14 11.09 -22.68
N LEU A 134 -7.19 12.39 -22.93
CA LEU A 134 -8.43 13.14 -23.12
C LEU A 134 -8.65 13.33 -24.62
N THR A 135 -9.81 12.95 -25.12
CA THR A 135 -10.23 13.19 -26.52
C THR A 135 -11.40 14.16 -26.52
N ALA A 136 -11.27 15.28 -27.23
CA ALA A 136 -12.36 16.24 -27.38
C ALA A 136 -13.58 15.53 -28.01
N THR A 137 -14.77 15.81 -27.49
CA THR A 137 -16.00 15.14 -27.92
C THR A 137 -17.18 16.11 -27.89
N ASP A 138 -18.21 15.82 -28.67
CA ASP A 138 -19.53 16.44 -28.61
C ASP A 138 -20.50 15.69 -27.68
N LYS A 139 -20.10 14.48 -27.23
CA LYS A 139 -20.92 13.63 -26.38
C LYS A 139 -21.06 14.23 -24.98
N ASP A 140 -22.24 14.03 -24.40
CA ASP A 140 -22.56 14.30 -22.99
C ASP A 140 -22.97 13.01 -22.24
N LYS A 141 -23.05 11.88 -22.94
CA LYS A 141 -23.44 10.56 -22.42
C LYS A 141 -22.50 9.47 -22.91
N LEU A 142 -22.34 8.41 -22.10
CA LEU A 142 -21.65 7.20 -22.50
C LEU A 142 -22.60 6.31 -23.32
N GLU A 143 -22.51 6.41 -24.64
CA GLU A 143 -23.26 5.58 -25.59
C GLU A 143 -22.30 4.69 -26.39
N GLY A 144 -22.65 3.41 -26.56
CA GLY A 144 -21.84 2.42 -27.30
C GLY A 144 -20.86 1.61 -26.46
N GLU A 145 -19.87 0.99 -27.11
CA GLU A 145 -18.85 0.18 -26.44
C GLU A 145 -17.92 1.04 -25.57
N LEU A 146 -17.85 0.74 -24.28
CA LEU A 146 -16.91 1.39 -23.34
C LEU A 146 -15.46 0.95 -23.56
N PHE A 147 -15.24 -0.08 -24.37
CA PHE A 147 -13.93 -0.59 -24.71
C PHE A 147 -13.79 -0.71 -26.22
N VAL A 148 -12.91 0.09 -26.80
CA VAL A 148 -12.59 0.05 -28.23
C VAL A 148 -11.37 -0.84 -28.43
N ARG A 149 -11.54 -1.98 -29.10
CA ARG A 149 -10.46 -2.95 -29.33
C ARG A 149 -9.52 -2.46 -30.42
N THR A 150 -8.22 -2.58 -30.17
CA THR A 150 -7.18 -2.47 -31.20
C THR A 150 -6.64 -3.85 -31.50
N PRO A 151 -6.56 -4.28 -32.77
CA PRO A 151 -5.95 -5.56 -33.13
C PRO A 151 -4.52 -5.64 -32.59
N LEU A 152 -4.26 -6.70 -31.83
CA LEU A 152 -2.92 -6.98 -31.32
C LEU A 152 -2.10 -7.72 -32.37
N PRO A 153 -0.77 -7.52 -32.41
CA PRO A 153 0.13 -8.40 -33.16
C PRO A 153 -0.10 -9.87 -32.80
N GLU A 154 0.07 -10.77 -33.77
CA GLU A 154 -0.15 -12.22 -33.58
C GLU A 154 0.60 -12.78 -32.35
N PRO A 155 1.87 -12.42 -32.09
CA PRO A 155 2.58 -12.93 -30.92
C PRO A 155 1.97 -12.45 -29.59
N MET A 156 1.42 -11.23 -29.54
CA MET A 156 0.69 -10.72 -28.38
C MET A 156 -0.65 -11.44 -28.19
N THR A 157 -1.33 -11.78 -29.28
CA THR A 157 -2.56 -12.57 -29.23
C THR A 157 -2.30 -13.97 -28.67
N LYS A 158 -1.21 -14.62 -29.10
CA LYS A 158 -0.74 -15.89 -28.53
C LYS A 158 -0.42 -15.77 -27.03
N LEU A 159 0.24 -14.68 -26.61
CA LEU A 159 0.48 -14.40 -25.20
C LEU A 159 -0.80 -14.23 -24.39
N GLN A 160 -1.80 -13.54 -24.93
CA GLN A 160 -3.09 -13.38 -24.27
C GLN A 160 -3.77 -14.74 -24.08
N GLN A 161 -3.75 -15.61 -25.09
CA GLN A 161 -4.30 -16.97 -25.00
C GLN A 161 -3.60 -17.82 -23.93
N LEU A 162 -2.26 -17.77 -23.86
CA LEU A 162 -1.50 -18.49 -22.83
C LEU A 162 -1.83 -17.98 -21.42
N ASN A 163 -1.88 -16.66 -21.23
CA ASN A 163 -2.30 -16.06 -19.96
C ASN A 163 -3.74 -16.44 -19.59
N SER A 164 -4.67 -16.41 -20.54
CA SER A 164 -6.05 -16.85 -20.32
C SER A 164 -6.14 -18.32 -19.91
N ARG A 165 -5.32 -19.21 -20.50
CA ARG A 165 -5.25 -20.61 -20.10
C ARG A 165 -4.76 -20.77 -18.65
N VAL A 166 -3.71 -20.04 -18.27
CA VAL A 166 -3.20 -20.04 -16.87
C VAL A 166 -4.28 -19.53 -15.90
N ALA A 167 -4.89 -18.39 -16.20
CA ALA A 167 -5.92 -17.80 -15.35
C ALA A 167 -7.15 -18.73 -15.20
N THR A 168 -7.56 -19.38 -16.29
CA THR A 168 -8.67 -20.35 -16.28
C THR A 168 -8.33 -21.56 -15.42
N ALA A 169 -7.14 -22.14 -15.57
CA ALA A 169 -6.69 -23.27 -14.76
C ALA A 169 -6.62 -22.90 -13.27
N GLN A 170 -6.09 -21.71 -12.95
CA GLN A 170 -6.05 -21.20 -11.58
C GLN A 170 -7.45 -20.99 -11.00
N GLY A 171 -8.35 -20.41 -11.79
CA GLY A 171 -9.75 -20.17 -11.39
C GLY A 171 -10.47 -21.47 -11.04
N LYS A 172 -10.36 -22.49 -11.89
CA LYS A 172 -10.89 -23.84 -11.62
C LYS A 172 -10.32 -24.41 -10.32
N MET A 173 -9.00 -24.33 -10.14
CA MET A 173 -8.31 -24.87 -8.96
C MET A 173 -8.73 -24.18 -7.65
N ILE A 174 -9.00 -22.88 -7.68
CA ILE A 174 -9.46 -22.12 -6.50
C ILE A 174 -10.93 -22.42 -6.18
N GLN A 175 -11.77 -22.65 -7.19
CA GLN A 175 -13.19 -22.93 -7.02
C GLN A 175 -13.47 -24.39 -6.62
N GLU A 176 -12.56 -25.30 -6.92
CA GLU A 176 -12.71 -26.73 -6.61
C GLU A 176 -12.61 -26.99 -5.10
N LYS A 177 -13.61 -27.72 -4.59
CA LYS A 177 -13.75 -28.09 -3.17
C LYS A 177 -13.22 -29.50 -2.89
N ASP A 178 -13.21 -30.37 -3.90
CA ASP A 178 -12.68 -31.73 -3.80
C ASP A 178 -11.14 -31.74 -3.83
N GLN A 179 -10.52 -32.43 -2.86
CA GLN A 179 -9.07 -32.40 -2.69
C GLN A 179 -8.30 -33.12 -3.80
N GLU A 180 -8.84 -34.21 -4.34
CA GLU A 180 -8.16 -34.99 -5.39
C GLU A 180 -8.27 -34.28 -6.74
N LYS A 181 -9.45 -33.76 -7.09
CA LYS A 181 -9.62 -32.92 -8.28
C LYS A 181 -8.79 -31.64 -8.20
N ARG A 182 -8.65 -31.05 -7.01
CA ARG A 182 -7.79 -29.88 -6.83
C ARG A 182 -6.32 -30.20 -7.09
N LYS A 183 -5.83 -31.39 -6.74
CA LYS A 183 -4.46 -31.84 -7.09
C LYS A 183 -4.28 -32.00 -8.60
N GLU A 184 -5.30 -32.48 -9.32
CA GLU A 184 -5.26 -32.57 -10.79
C GLU A 184 -5.25 -31.17 -11.43
N LEU A 185 -6.13 -30.27 -11.00
CA LEU A 185 -6.17 -28.89 -11.46
C LEU A 185 -4.88 -28.12 -11.12
N GLN A 186 -4.22 -28.46 -10.00
CA GLN A 186 -2.90 -27.93 -9.67
C GLN A 186 -1.84 -28.34 -10.70
N LYS A 187 -1.90 -29.58 -11.23
CA LYS A 187 -1.00 -30.01 -12.32
C LYS A 187 -1.31 -29.24 -13.61
N GLU A 188 -2.59 -29.14 -14.01
CA GLU A 188 -3.02 -28.35 -15.19
C GLU A 188 -2.52 -26.90 -15.10
N PHE A 189 -2.69 -26.25 -13.94
CA PHE A 189 -2.19 -24.90 -13.69
C PHE A 189 -0.67 -24.81 -13.79
N THR A 190 0.04 -25.78 -13.22
CA THR A 190 1.53 -25.82 -13.24
C THR A 190 2.05 -25.99 -14.67
N GLU A 191 1.44 -26.85 -15.46
CA GLU A 191 1.78 -27.08 -16.86
C GLU A 191 1.46 -25.86 -17.75
N ALA A 192 0.27 -25.27 -17.59
CA ALA A 192 -0.10 -24.04 -18.30
C ALA A 192 0.88 -22.90 -17.98
N ARG A 193 1.27 -22.77 -16.71
CA ARG A 193 2.23 -21.76 -16.28
C ARG A 193 3.62 -22.02 -16.86
N LYS A 194 4.09 -23.27 -16.86
CA LYS A 194 5.36 -23.66 -17.46
C LYS A 194 5.38 -23.33 -18.96
N ASP A 195 4.33 -23.70 -19.70
CA ASP A 195 4.20 -23.41 -21.13
C ASP A 195 4.20 -21.90 -21.43
N LEU A 196 3.47 -21.11 -20.65
CA LEU A 196 3.53 -19.65 -20.72
C LEU A 196 4.96 -19.16 -20.47
N GLU A 197 5.57 -19.57 -19.36
CA GLU A 197 6.90 -19.14 -18.97
C GLU A 197 7.94 -19.45 -20.06
N GLU A 198 7.91 -20.64 -20.67
CA GLU A 198 8.83 -21.04 -21.73
C GLU A 198 8.68 -20.19 -23.01
N LYS A 199 7.44 -19.92 -23.44
CA LYS A 199 7.17 -19.17 -24.68
C LYS A 199 7.25 -17.66 -24.53
N LEU A 200 7.08 -17.14 -23.31
CA LEU A 200 6.96 -15.71 -23.02
C LEU A 200 8.10 -14.85 -23.60
N PRO A 201 9.40 -15.18 -23.39
CA PRO A 201 10.48 -14.34 -23.91
C PRO A 201 10.52 -14.30 -25.45
N GLY A 202 10.30 -15.44 -26.10
CA GLY A 202 10.35 -15.55 -27.56
C GLY A 202 9.25 -14.72 -28.22
N LEU A 203 8.03 -14.79 -27.68
CA LEU A 203 6.90 -14.01 -28.20
C LEU A 203 7.13 -12.51 -28.02
N TYR A 204 7.65 -12.04 -26.89
CA TYR A 204 7.99 -10.62 -26.74
C TYR A 204 9.11 -10.16 -27.68
N LYS A 205 10.15 -11.00 -27.89
CA LYS A 205 11.22 -10.71 -28.86
C LYS A 205 10.66 -10.52 -30.27
N GLU A 206 9.75 -11.40 -30.68
CA GLU A 206 9.08 -11.30 -31.98
C GLU A 206 8.29 -9.99 -32.12
N VAL A 207 7.60 -9.53 -31.06
CA VAL A 207 6.87 -8.25 -31.09
C VAL A 207 7.82 -7.07 -31.29
N VAL A 208 8.91 -7.01 -30.51
CA VAL A 208 9.84 -5.86 -30.61
C VAL A 208 10.61 -5.85 -31.93
N GLU A 209 10.86 -7.01 -32.54
CA GLU A 209 11.54 -7.12 -33.82
C GLU A 209 10.63 -6.73 -35.01
N LYS A 210 9.37 -7.18 -34.99
CA LYS A 210 8.45 -7.01 -36.13
C LYS A 210 7.50 -5.82 -36.02
N HIS A 211 7.31 -5.27 -34.83
CA HIS A 211 6.28 -4.27 -34.54
C HIS A 211 6.80 -3.12 -33.66
N ALA A 212 8.08 -2.76 -33.79
CA ALA A 212 8.81 -1.81 -32.94
C ALA A 212 8.16 -0.41 -32.80
N ASP A 213 7.32 -0.02 -33.75
CA ASP A 213 6.62 1.25 -33.80
C ASP A 213 5.26 1.24 -33.09
N THR A 214 4.86 0.12 -32.48
CA THR A 214 3.57 -0.04 -31.81
C THR A 214 3.66 0.07 -30.28
N LEU A 215 2.52 0.37 -29.63
CA LEU A 215 2.40 0.27 -28.17
C LEU A 215 2.63 -1.16 -27.65
N ALA A 216 2.31 -2.17 -28.45
CA ALA A 216 2.60 -3.57 -28.13
C ALA A 216 4.10 -3.83 -27.98
N ALA A 217 4.94 -3.24 -28.85
CA ALA A 217 6.38 -3.35 -28.71
C ALA A 217 6.91 -2.61 -27.48
N SER A 218 6.34 -1.47 -27.11
CA SER A 218 6.69 -0.82 -25.83
C SER A 218 6.39 -1.72 -24.64
N ASP A 219 5.20 -2.34 -24.61
CA ASP A 219 4.80 -3.23 -23.52
C ASP A 219 5.69 -4.47 -23.48
N ALA A 220 5.98 -5.07 -24.65
CA ALA A 220 6.90 -6.20 -24.78
C ALA A 220 8.33 -5.84 -24.33
N ALA A 221 8.82 -4.64 -24.68
CA ALA A 221 10.15 -4.17 -24.31
C ALA A 221 10.30 -4.00 -22.79
N VAL A 222 9.31 -3.38 -22.11
CA VAL A 222 9.32 -3.27 -20.65
C VAL A 222 9.34 -4.65 -19.99
N ASN A 223 8.56 -5.60 -20.50
CA ASN A 223 8.52 -6.96 -19.94
C ASN A 223 9.82 -7.74 -20.19
N LEU A 224 10.45 -7.62 -21.37
CA LEU A 224 11.75 -8.21 -21.63
C LEU A 224 12.84 -7.63 -20.72
N LEU A 225 12.86 -6.32 -20.50
CA LEU A 225 13.80 -5.66 -19.60
C LEU A 225 13.61 -6.12 -18.14
N ALA A 226 12.35 -6.30 -17.71
CA ALA A 226 12.02 -6.86 -16.39
C ALA A 226 12.48 -8.33 -16.23
N MET A 227 12.67 -9.05 -17.34
CA MET A 227 13.14 -10.43 -17.38
C MET A 227 14.63 -10.55 -17.69
N SER A 228 15.39 -9.45 -17.67
CA SER A 228 16.79 -9.38 -18.10
C SER A 228 17.71 -10.46 -17.50
N ALA A 229 17.59 -10.74 -16.20
CA ALA A 229 18.30 -11.83 -15.53
C ALA A 229 18.02 -13.21 -16.15
N ARG A 230 16.74 -13.47 -16.45
CA ARG A 230 16.27 -14.73 -17.03
C ARG A 230 16.65 -14.87 -18.50
N THR A 231 16.57 -13.78 -19.25
CA THR A 231 16.83 -13.76 -20.70
C THR A 231 18.29 -13.51 -21.05
N LYS A 232 19.15 -13.28 -20.04
CA LYS A 232 20.56 -12.91 -20.20
C LYS A 232 20.73 -11.75 -21.19
N THR A 233 19.90 -10.73 -21.02
CA THR A 233 19.85 -9.59 -21.94
C THR A 233 21.20 -8.88 -21.97
N THR A 234 21.72 -8.66 -23.17
CA THR A 234 22.97 -7.92 -23.38
C THR A 234 22.76 -6.41 -23.26
N ALA A 235 23.84 -5.65 -23.07
CA ALA A 235 23.76 -4.19 -22.99
C ALA A 235 23.16 -3.56 -24.27
N ASP A 236 23.49 -4.07 -25.45
CA ASP A 236 22.99 -3.53 -26.72
C ASP A 236 21.52 -3.89 -26.98
N GLU A 237 21.09 -5.10 -26.61
CA GLU A 237 19.67 -5.44 -26.60
C GLU A 237 18.90 -4.53 -25.64
N ALA A 238 19.39 -4.34 -24.41
CA ALA A 238 18.75 -3.48 -23.42
C ALA A 238 18.60 -2.03 -23.93
N LYS A 239 19.65 -1.46 -24.56
CA LYS A 239 19.59 -0.11 -25.17
C LYS A 239 18.49 -0.02 -26.24
N LYS A 240 18.40 -1.00 -27.14
CA LYS A 240 17.36 -1.03 -28.19
C LYS A 240 15.95 -1.08 -27.59
N LEU A 241 15.75 -1.92 -26.58
CA LEU A 241 14.47 -2.02 -25.88
C LEU A 241 14.10 -0.69 -25.18
N ILE A 242 15.06 -0.04 -24.51
CA ILE A 242 14.85 1.27 -23.88
C ILE A 242 14.46 2.33 -24.91
N GLN A 243 15.08 2.34 -26.09
CA GLN A 243 14.74 3.28 -27.16
C GLN A 243 13.29 3.11 -27.63
N ILE A 244 12.79 1.87 -27.72
CA ILE A 244 11.37 1.61 -28.01
C ILE A 244 10.49 2.21 -26.92
N VAL A 245 10.79 1.96 -25.64
CA VAL A 245 10.02 2.49 -24.50
C VAL A 245 10.01 4.02 -24.50
N GLN A 246 11.17 4.65 -24.73
CA GLN A 246 11.29 6.11 -24.80
C GLN A 246 10.49 6.69 -25.97
N LYS A 247 10.63 6.12 -27.17
CA LYS A 247 9.94 6.59 -28.37
C LYS A 247 8.42 6.51 -28.22
N GLN A 248 7.92 5.37 -27.74
CA GLN A 248 6.48 5.14 -27.58
C GLN A 248 5.89 5.84 -26.35
N GLY A 249 6.71 6.10 -25.33
CA GLY A 249 6.30 6.80 -24.11
C GLY A 249 6.31 8.31 -24.22
N ALA A 250 7.19 8.89 -25.04
CA ALA A 250 7.37 10.34 -25.16
C ALA A 250 6.06 11.13 -25.39
N PRO A 251 5.11 10.69 -26.25
CA PRO A 251 3.85 11.40 -26.44
C PRO A 251 2.98 11.49 -25.17
N TYR A 252 3.13 10.57 -24.22
CA TYR A 252 2.39 10.54 -22.96
C TYR A 252 3.05 11.35 -21.83
N GLY A 253 4.15 12.04 -22.16
CA GLY A 253 4.80 13.00 -21.29
C GLY A 253 5.91 12.45 -20.38
N PRO A 254 6.64 13.38 -19.73
CA PRO A 254 7.81 13.05 -18.90
C PRO A 254 7.42 12.24 -17.67
N LEU A 255 6.24 12.46 -17.08
CA LEU A 255 5.78 11.69 -15.92
C LEU A 255 5.61 10.19 -16.25
N TYR A 256 4.92 9.86 -17.35
CA TYR A 256 4.76 8.46 -17.77
C TYR A 256 6.12 7.81 -18.06
N THR A 257 6.93 8.50 -18.85
CA THR A 257 8.22 7.97 -19.32
C THR A 257 9.19 7.81 -18.16
N GLY A 258 9.31 8.81 -17.29
CA GLY A 258 10.20 8.81 -16.14
C GLY A 258 9.88 7.73 -15.12
N VAL A 259 8.61 7.57 -14.75
CA VAL A 259 8.18 6.51 -13.82
C VAL A 259 8.39 5.11 -14.42
N THR A 260 8.11 4.94 -15.72
CA THR A 260 8.36 3.67 -16.41
C THR A 260 9.85 3.34 -16.46
N LEU A 261 10.69 4.31 -16.80
CA LEU A 261 12.14 4.12 -16.89
C LEU A 261 12.80 3.98 -15.52
N ALA A 262 12.25 4.55 -14.45
CA ALA A 262 12.76 4.36 -13.09
C ALA A 262 12.77 2.87 -12.72
N ARG A 263 11.64 2.17 -12.92
CA ARG A 263 11.53 0.72 -12.67
C ARG A 263 12.45 -0.11 -13.56
N VAL A 264 12.58 0.27 -14.84
CA VAL A 264 13.49 -0.39 -15.78
C VAL A 264 14.93 -0.23 -15.29
N ALA A 265 15.35 0.98 -14.94
CA ALA A 265 16.70 1.27 -14.48
C ALA A 265 17.03 0.55 -13.17
N GLU A 266 16.09 0.48 -12.21
CA GLU A 266 16.28 -0.30 -10.98
C GLU A 266 16.57 -1.78 -11.28
N THR A 267 15.84 -2.37 -12.22
CA THR A 267 16.01 -3.77 -12.60
C THR A 267 17.36 -4.00 -13.27
N LEU A 268 17.72 -3.12 -14.22
CA LEU A 268 18.98 -3.21 -14.97
C LEU A 268 20.21 -2.92 -14.10
N ALA A 269 20.12 -1.98 -13.16
CA ALA A 269 21.22 -1.66 -12.24
C ALA A 269 21.57 -2.80 -11.27
N ALA A 270 20.66 -3.77 -11.11
CA ALA A 270 20.90 -4.99 -10.34
C ALA A 270 21.54 -6.12 -11.17
N GLN A 271 21.70 -5.95 -12.49
CA GLN A 271 22.31 -6.95 -13.37
C GLN A 271 23.74 -6.56 -13.73
N GLU A 272 24.66 -7.51 -13.57
CA GLU A 272 26.06 -7.34 -13.95
C GLU A 272 26.19 -7.01 -15.45
N GLY A 273 26.90 -5.93 -15.76
CA GLY A 273 27.15 -5.45 -17.13
C GLY A 273 26.05 -4.56 -17.73
N LEU A 274 24.92 -4.37 -17.04
CA LEU A 274 23.82 -3.50 -17.48
C LEU A 274 23.75 -2.17 -16.72
N GLU A 275 24.63 -1.95 -15.74
CA GLU A 275 24.67 -0.75 -14.91
C GLU A 275 24.81 0.54 -15.75
N PRO A 276 25.68 0.63 -16.78
CA PRO A 276 25.78 1.83 -17.61
C PRO A 276 24.50 2.11 -18.41
N VAL A 277 23.81 1.05 -18.84
CA VAL A 277 22.53 1.16 -19.58
C VAL A 277 21.42 1.66 -18.65
N ALA A 278 21.38 1.16 -17.41
CA ALA A 278 20.45 1.63 -16.39
C ALA A 278 20.59 3.14 -16.13
N LEU A 279 21.83 3.62 -15.98
CA LEU A 279 22.11 5.03 -15.77
C LEU A 279 21.67 5.90 -16.96
N ALA A 280 22.03 5.49 -18.17
CA ALA A 280 21.64 6.21 -19.39
C ALA A 280 20.12 6.26 -19.59
N ALA A 281 19.38 5.24 -19.14
CA ALA A 281 17.93 5.19 -19.24
C ALA A 281 17.24 6.23 -18.34
N ILE A 282 17.66 6.36 -17.08
CA ILE A 282 16.96 7.17 -16.07
C ILE A 282 17.47 8.62 -15.97
N GLU A 283 18.75 8.86 -16.28
CA GLU A 283 19.38 10.18 -16.14
C GLU A 283 18.62 11.32 -16.84
N PRO A 284 18.08 11.17 -18.07
CA PRO A 284 17.29 12.22 -18.70
C PRO A 284 16.05 12.60 -17.91
N SER A 285 15.37 11.62 -17.31
CA SER A 285 14.16 11.86 -16.52
C SER A 285 14.48 12.53 -15.18
N ALA A 286 15.61 12.17 -14.57
CA ALA A 286 16.06 12.81 -13.32
C ALA A 286 16.46 14.28 -13.53
N LYS A 287 17.09 14.62 -14.66
CA LYS A 287 17.57 15.99 -14.95
C LYS A 287 16.47 17.00 -15.25
N VAL A 288 15.28 16.54 -15.65
CA VAL A 288 14.15 17.41 -15.98
C VAL A 288 13.15 17.59 -14.84
N LEU A 289 13.38 16.93 -13.69
CA LEU A 289 12.55 17.10 -12.50
C LEU A 289 12.62 18.53 -11.99
N THR A 290 11.48 19.04 -11.56
CA THR A 290 11.30 20.39 -11.02
C THR A 290 10.67 20.34 -9.63
N GLN A 291 10.58 21.47 -8.94
CA GLN A 291 9.85 21.54 -7.65
C GLN A 291 8.33 21.43 -7.83
N ASP A 292 7.82 21.62 -9.05
CA ASP A 292 6.38 21.51 -9.37
C ASP A 292 5.93 20.03 -9.47
N ASP A 293 6.89 19.12 -9.68
CA ASP A 293 6.64 17.67 -9.63
C ASP A 293 6.40 17.23 -8.17
N SER A 294 5.47 16.28 -7.99
CA SER A 294 5.15 15.78 -6.63
C SER A 294 6.38 15.20 -5.94
N ALA A 295 6.46 15.34 -4.62
CA ALA A 295 7.56 14.78 -3.83
C ALA A 295 7.71 13.26 -4.05
N ALA A 296 6.60 12.56 -4.27
CA ALA A 296 6.56 11.12 -4.53
C ALA A 296 7.13 10.75 -5.91
N VAL A 297 6.81 11.51 -6.96
CA VAL A 297 7.39 11.32 -8.31
C VAL A 297 8.89 11.59 -8.28
N ARG A 298 9.30 12.70 -7.66
CA ARG A 298 10.71 13.05 -7.50
C ARG A 298 11.46 11.96 -6.72
N SER A 299 10.92 11.50 -5.59
CA SER A 299 11.52 10.43 -4.79
C SER A 299 11.66 9.15 -5.61
N THR A 300 10.64 8.76 -6.38
CA THR A 300 10.67 7.57 -7.25
C THR A 300 11.79 7.64 -8.29
N ILE A 301 11.85 8.72 -9.06
CA ILE A 301 12.84 8.86 -10.15
C ILE A 301 14.26 9.05 -9.59
N LEU A 302 14.42 9.86 -8.54
CA LEU A 302 15.72 10.10 -7.92
C LEU A 302 16.26 8.87 -7.20
N SER A 303 15.41 8.00 -6.63
CA SER A 303 15.84 6.73 -6.02
C SER A 303 16.46 5.81 -7.08
N ALA A 304 15.79 5.63 -8.21
CA ALA A 304 16.33 4.85 -9.33
C ALA A 304 17.63 5.46 -9.87
N TYR A 305 17.70 6.79 -9.99
CA TYR A 305 18.89 7.49 -10.44
C TYR A 305 20.07 7.36 -9.45
N GLN A 306 19.82 7.51 -8.15
CA GLN A 306 20.82 7.32 -7.10
C GLN A 306 21.41 5.91 -7.13
N LEU A 307 20.55 4.88 -7.26
CA LEU A 307 20.97 3.49 -7.39
C LEU A 307 21.86 3.32 -8.63
N ALA A 308 21.42 3.81 -9.78
CA ALA A 308 22.19 3.73 -11.02
C ALA A 308 23.55 4.45 -10.92
N LEU A 309 23.60 5.64 -10.32
CA LEU A 309 24.85 6.37 -10.06
C LEU A 309 25.79 5.56 -9.17
N THR A 310 25.27 4.99 -8.07
CA THR A 310 26.03 4.18 -7.12
C THR A 310 26.65 2.96 -7.80
N LYS A 311 25.84 2.23 -8.59
CA LYS A 311 26.27 1.05 -9.33
C LYS A 311 27.29 1.34 -10.44
N ASN A 312 27.35 2.58 -10.91
CA ASN A 312 28.35 3.07 -11.88
C ASN A 312 29.56 3.75 -11.20
N GLY A 313 29.73 3.62 -9.89
CA GLY A 313 30.86 4.23 -9.18
C GLY A 313 30.84 5.78 -9.13
N LYS A 314 29.73 6.42 -9.48
CA LYS A 314 29.56 7.89 -9.46
C LYS A 314 29.18 8.37 -8.04
N THR A 315 30.04 8.08 -7.07
CA THR A 315 29.72 8.21 -5.64
C THR A 315 29.34 9.62 -5.21
N ASP A 316 30.02 10.67 -5.70
CA ASP A 316 29.72 12.05 -5.28
C ASP A 316 28.38 12.57 -5.83
N ALA A 317 28.06 12.21 -7.07
CA ALA A 317 26.74 12.48 -7.64
C ALA A 317 25.65 11.71 -6.88
N ALA A 318 25.90 10.43 -6.57
CA ALA A 318 24.97 9.61 -5.79
C ALA A 318 24.72 10.20 -4.39
N LYS A 319 25.76 10.70 -3.70
CA LYS A 319 25.63 11.39 -2.41
C LYS A 319 24.79 12.66 -2.50
N THR A 320 24.96 13.44 -3.57
CA THR A 320 24.17 14.65 -3.82
C THR A 320 22.69 14.31 -3.96
N VAL A 321 22.37 13.31 -4.78
CA VAL A 321 20.99 12.82 -4.96
C VAL A 321 20.44 12.24 -3.65
N ALA A 322 21.26 11.51 -2.89
CA ALA A 322 20.85 10.97 -1.58
C ALA A 322 20.48 12.08 -0.58
N ALA A 323 21.19 13.20 -0.58
CA ALA A 323 20.86 14.34 0.27
C ALA A 323 19.53 15.02 -0.14
N GLU A 324 19.22 15.07 -1.44
CA GLU A 324 17.92 15.54 -1.93
C GLU A 324 16.79 14.57 -1.56
N LEU A 325 17.01 13.27 -1.75
CA LEU A 325 16.07 12.22 -1.32
C LEU A 325 15.77 12.32 0.16
N ALA A 326 16.77 12.52 1.02
CA ALA A 326 16.56 12.68 2.45
C ALA A 326 15.61 13.85 2.78
N LYS A 327 15.70 14.97 2.04
CA LYS A 327 14.75 16.10 2.18
C LYS A 327 13.36 15.74 1.70
N LEU A 328 13.24 15.04 0.56
CA LEU A 328 11.96 14.58 0.02
C LEU A 328 11.27 13.60 0.97
N GLU A 329 12.02 12.71 1.61
CA GLU A 329 11.48 11.77 2.58
C GLU A 329 10.84 12.48 3.79
N LEU A 330 11.39 13.62 4.23
CA LEU A 330 10.77 14.45 5.28
C LEU A 330 9.46 15.09 4.81
N VAL A 331 9.40 15.56 3.56
CA VAL A 331 8.17 16.09 2.96
C VAL A 331 7.11 15.00 2.89
N LEU A 332 7.47 13.82 2.40
CA LEU A 332 6.57 12.66 2.28
C LEU A 332 6.10 12.16 3.65
N ASP A 333 6.95 12.17 4.68
CA ASP A 333 6.57 11.85 6.05
C ASP A 333 5.52 12.84 6.59
N ALA A 334 5.74 14.14 6.35
CA ALA A 334 4.82 15.18 6.79
C ALA A 334 3.47 15.12 6.05
N GLU A 335 3.48 14.83 4.74
CA GLU A 335 2.27 14.62 3.94
C GLU A 335 1.50 13.38 4.42
N TYR A 336 2.19 12.27 4.66
CA TYR A 336 1.61 11.04 5.17
C TYR A 336 0.95 11.26 6.54
N ALA A 337 1.64 11.91 7.48
CA ALA A 337 1.10 12.19 8.82
C ALA A 337 -0.18 13.04 8.78
N LYS A 338 -0.32 13.92 7.77
CA LYS A 338 -1.52 14.75 7.56
C LYS A 338 -2.69 13.99 6.91
N THR A 339 -2.39 12.98 6.10
CA THR A 339 -3.37 12.34 5.22
C THR A 339 -3.75 10.93 5.64
N VAL A 340 -3.02 10.32 6.59
CA VAL A 340 -3.26 8.96 7.07
C VAL A 340 -3.61 8.98 8.57
N PRO A 341 -4.78 8.42 8.97
CA PRO A 341 -5.79 7.77 8.13
C PRO A 341 -6.57 8.76 7.24
N PRO A 342 -7.12 8.31 6.11
CA PRO A 342 -7.86 9.16 5.15
C PRO A 342 -9.29 9.52 5.60
N PHE A 343 -9.60 9.27 6.87
CA PHE A 343 -10.88 9.55 7.53
C PHE A 343 -10.59 10.03 8.94
N LYS A 344 -11.57 10.68 9.58
CA LYS A 344 -11.43 11.15 10.97
C LYS A 344 -11.92 10.07 11.93
N PRO A 345 -11.04 9.41 12.73
CA PRO A 345 -11.47 8.40 13.68
C PRO A 345 -12.34 9.01 14.78
N THR A 346 -13.45 8.36 15.12
CA THR A 346 -14.29 8.76 16.25
C THR A 346 -13.65 8.33 17.56
N ALA A 347 -13.67 9.17 18.58
CA ALA A 347 -13.17 8.81 19.91
C ALA A 347 -14.06 7.73 20.56
N PHE A 348 -13.50 6.89 21.41
CA PHE A 348 -14.28 6.00 22.28
C PHE A 348 -15.04 6.85 23.31
N ALA A 349 -16.35 6.61 23.45
CA ALA A 349 -17.22 7.40 24.33
C ALA A 349 -17.02 7.09 25.83
N GLY A 350 -16.26 6.05 26.14
CA GLY A 350 -16.17 5.48 27.48
C GLY A 350 -17.11 4.29 27.65
N ARG A 351 -16.83 3.48 28.67
CA ARG A 351 -17.62 2.31 29.04
C ARG A 351 -18.99 2.73 29.53
N GLN A 352 -20.02 1.96 29.18
CA GLN A 352 -21.37 2.15 29.71
C GLN A 352 -21.47 1.55 31.12
N ASP A 353 -20.90 0.37 31.32
CA ASP A 353 -20.76 -0.25 32.63
C ASP A 353 -19.53 0.28 33.35
N LYS A 354 -19.76 0.97 34.47
CA LYS A 354 -18.68 1.52 35.31
C LYS A 354 -17.92 0.46 36.10
N SER A 355 -18.46 -0.76 36.21
CA SER A 355 -17.77 -1.88 36.85
C SER A 355 -16.87 -2.65 35.88
N ALA A 356 -17.08 -2.47 34.57
CA ALA A 356 -16.28 -3.12 33.53
C ALA A 356 -14.82 -2.65 33.58
N ASN A 357 -13.92 -3.62 33.53
CA ASN A 357 -12.48 -3.42 33.72
C ASN A 357 -11.62 -4.27 32.77
N GLN A 358 -12.22 -5.03 31.85
CA GLN A 358 -11.45 -5.79 30.87
C GLN A 358 -10.76 -4.84 29.90
N VAL A 359 -9.46 -5.05 29.68
CA VAL A 359 -8.71 -4.42 28.60
C VAL A 359 -8.92 -5.24 27.33
N ALA A 360 -9.31 -4.58 26.23
CA ALA A 360 -9.34 -5.21 24.93
C ALA A 360 -7.91 -5.28 24.36
N VAL A 361 -7.58 -6.38 23.71
CA VAL A 361 -6.30 -6.59 23.04
C VAL A 361 -6.56 -6.94 21.59
N MET A 362 -5.97 -6.20 20.66
CA MET A 362 -5.97 -6.52 19.24
C MET A 362 -4.55 -6.87 18.80
N GLU A 363 -4.34 -8.13 18.45
CA GLU A 363 -3.13 -8.61 17.79
C GLU A 363 -3.36 -8.62 16.27
N LEU A 364 -2.54 -7.87 15.53
CA LEU A 364 -2.55 -7.80 14.07
C LEU A 364 -1.28 -8.45 13.51
N PHE A 365 -1.45 -9.51 12.74
CA PHE A 365 -0.39 -10.10 11.93
C PHE A 365 -0.37 -9.43 10.56
N THR A 366 0.73 -8.78 10.22
CA THR A 366 0.86 -7.91 9.03
C THR A 366 2.20 -8.12 8.31
N GLY A 367 2.46 -7.32 7.28
CA GLY A 367 3.76 -7.26 6.62
C GLY A 367 3.93 -5.99 5.79
N ALA A 368 5.11 -5.38 5.86
CA ALA A 368 5.48 -4.21 5.07
C ALA A 368 5.53 -4.51 3.56
N GLN A 369 5.60 -5.78 3.16
CA GLN A 369 5.52 -6.21 1.76
C GLN A 369 4.11 -6.65 1.33
N CYS A 370 3.08 -6.43 2.15
CA CYS A 370 1.71 -6.90 1.93
C CYS A 370 0.77 -5.74 1.53
N PRO A 371 0.54 -5.49 0.22
CA PRO A 371 -0.44 -4.50 -0.23
C PRO A 371 -1.85 -4.64 0.38
N PRO A 372 -2.45 -5.84 0.54
CA PRO A 372 -3.76 -5.95 1.17
C PRO A 372 -3.74 -5.68 2.68
N CYS A 373 -2.58 -5.56 3.33
CA CYS A 373 -2.50 -5.24 4.76
C CYS A 373 -2.79 -3.76 5.06
N VAL A 374 -2.63 -2.86 4.08
CA VAL A 374 -2.77 -1.41 4.22
C VAL A 374 -4.04 -0.98 4.96
N ALA A 375 -5.21 -1.53 4.58
CA ALA A 375 -6.46 -1.16 5.26
C ALA A 375 -6.49 -1.56 6.74
N ALA A 376 -5.91 -2.71 7.08
CA ALA A 376 -5.88 -3.21 8.45
C ALA A 376 -4.91 -2.39 9.31
N ASP A 377 -3.70 -2.12 8.80
CA ASP A 377 -2.70 -1.29 9.49
C ASP A 377 -3.21 0.14 9.73
N VAL A 378 -3.86 0.76 8.73
CA VAL A 378 -4.37 2.13 8.87
C VAL A 378 -5.60 2.18 9.78
N ALA A 379 -6.45 1.17 9.76
CA ALA A 379 -7.53 1.03 10.73
C ALA A 379 -6.99 0.83 12.16
N PHE A 380 -5.92 0.06 12.31
CA PHE A 380 -5.21 -0.13 13.57
C PHE A 380 -4.65 1.19 14.11
N ASP A 381 -3.98 1.99 13.27
CA ASP A 381 -3.49 3.32 13.64
C ASP A 381 -4.65 4.27 14.02
N ALA A 382 -5.79 4.17 13.34
CA ALA A 382 -6.99 4.91 13.68
C ALA A 382 -7.54 4.52 15.07
N LEU A 383 -7.50 3.23 15.44
CA LEU A 383 -7.87 2.77 16.79
C LEU A 383 -6.94 3.36 17.85
N GLN A 384 -5.64 3.47 17.57
CA GLN A 384 -4.69 4.10 18.51
C GLN A 384 -5.06 5.57 18.82
N LYS A 385 -5.68 6.27 17.86
CA LYS A 385 -6.19 7.63 18.04
C LYS A 385 -7.54 7.69 18.76
N SER A 386 -8.28 6.57 18.80
CA SER A 386 -9.64 6.50 19.33
C SER A 386 -9.73 6.00 20.77
N TYR A 387 -8.80 5.15 21.21
CA TYR A 387 -8.83 4.49 22.52
C TYR A 387 -7.60 4.83 23.34
N LYS A 388 -7.75 4.81 24.67
CA LYS A 388 -6.61 4.92 25.59
C LYS A 388 -5.93 3.55 25.75
N PRO A 389 -4.63 3.50 26.09
CA PRO A 389 -3.94 2.23 26.39
C PRO A 389 -4.54 1.45 27.56
N THR A 390 -5.29 2.11 28.44
CA THR A 390 -6.03 1.47 29.54
C THR A 390 -7.32 0.77 29.08
N ASP A 391 -7.78 1.03 27.86
CA ASP A 391 -8.96 0.41 27.28
C ASP A 391 -8.56 -0.61 26.20
N LEU A 392 -7.69 -0.21 25.28
CA LEU A 392 -7.28 -1.04 24.14
C LEU A 392 -5.76 -1.10 24.01
N LEU A 393 -5.23 -2.32 24.00
CA LEU A 393 -3.85 -2.61 23.63
C LEU A 393 -3.79 -3.11 22.19
N LEU A 394 -2.91 -2.48 21.43
CA LEU A 394 -2.71 -2.70 20.00
C LEU A 394 -1.32 -3.31 19.80
N ILE A 395 -1.21 -4.41 19.07
CA ILE A 395 0.04 -5.15 18.87
C ILE A 395 0.18 -5.54 17.39
N GLN A 396 1.31 -5.22 16.75
CA GLN A 396 1.66 -5.70 15.42
C GLN A 396 2.76 -6.77 15.45
N TYR A 397 2.47 -7.89 14.80
CA TYR A 397 3.42 -8.95 14.49
C TYR A 397 3.70 -8.95 12.99
N HIS A 398 4.88 -8.48 12.61
CA HIS A 398 5.32 -8.53 11.22
C HIS A 398 5.75 -9.95 10.83
N LEU A 399 5.40 -10.36 9.61
CA LEU A 399 5.71 -11.65 9.03
C LEU A 399 6.29 -11.49 7.62
N HIS A 400 7.10 -12.47 7.19
CA HIS A 400 7.60 -12.58 5.81
C HIS A 400 6.52 -13.00 4.80
N ILE A 401 5.31 -12.42 4.88
CA ILE A 401 4.16 -12.74 4.03
C ILE A 401 3.63 -11.44 3.40
N PRO A 402 3.55 -11.35 2.05
CA PRO A 402 3.96 -12.34 1.05
C PRO A 402 5.47 -12.30 0.70
N GLY A 403 6.22 -11.39 1.30
CA GLY A 403 7.62 -11.13 0.95
C GLY A 403 8.51 -10.89 2.17
N PRO A 404 9.84 -10.88 1.96
CA PRO A 404 10.80 -10.62 3.03
C PRO A 404 10.57 -9.25 3.66
N ASP A 405 10.17 -9.24 4.93
CA ASP A 405 9.95 -8.05 5.74
C ASP A 405 10.99 -7.93 6.88
N PRO A 406 11.81 -6.88 6.92
CA PRO A 406 12.86 -6.70 7.92
C PRO A 406 12.36 -6.41 9.35
N LEU A 407 11.05 -6.28 9.54
CA LEU A 407 10.42 -6.15 10.86
C LEU A 407 10.00 -7.51 11.45
N THR A 408 10.12 -8.59 10.68
CA THR A 408 9.83 -9.96 11.14
C THR A 408 10.94 -10.48 12.06
N ASN A 409 10.58 -11.31 13.03
CA ASN A 409 11.53 -12.00 13.90
C ASN A 409 11.05 -13.41 14.29
N ALA A 410 11.92 -14.16 14.98
CA ALA A 410 11.61 -15.52 15.41
C ALA A 410 10.37 -15.58 16.33
N ASP A 411 10.22 -14.62 17.24
CA ASP A 411 9.08 -14.57 18.17
C ASP A 411 7.76 -14.27 17.44
N THR A 412 7.76 -13.35 16.47
CA THR A 412 6.55 -13.04 15.68
C THR A 412 6.10 -14.25 14.85
N VAL A 413 7.05 -15.00 14.27
CA VAL A 413 6.77 -16.25 13.54
C VAL A 413 6.27 -17.35 14.48
N ALA A 414 6.85 -17.49 15.67
CA ALA A 414 6.39 -18.45 16.66
C ALA A 414 4.99 -18.10 17.19
N ARG A 415 4.70 -16.81 17.43
CA ARG A 415 3.35 -16.33 17.78
C ARG A 415 2.34 -16.59 16.67
N ALA A 416 2.72 -16.38 15.41
CA ALA A 416 1.89 -16.72 14.26
C ALA A 416 1.58 -18.22 14.21
N LYS A 417 2.57 -19.08 14.50
CA LYS A 417 2.39 -20.54 14.61
C LYS A 417 1.41 -20.92 15.72
N PHE A 418 1.51 -20.31 16.90
CA PHE A 418 0.56 -20.53 18.02
C PHE A 418 -0.90 -20.28 17.58
N TYR A 419 -1.13 -19.29 16.73
CA TYR A 419 -2.45 -18.95 16.20
C TYR A 419 -2.80 -19.63 14.86
N ASN A 420 -1.92 -20.45 14.29
CA ASN A 420 -2.06 -21.04 12.95
C ASN A 420 -2.26 -19.99 11.83
N VAL A 421 -1.56 -18.84 11.92
CA VAL A 421 -1.61 -17.80 10.90
C VAL A 421 -0.76 -18.20 9.70
N ASN A 422 -1.40 -18.28 8.53
CA ASN A 422 -0.76 -18.64 7.25
C ASN A 422 -0.91 -17.54 6.17
N SER A 423 -1.50 -16.40 6.51
CA SER A 423 -1.76 -15.29 5.62
C SER A 423 -1.83 -13.98 6.39
N THR A 424 -1.53 -12.87 5.71
CA THR A 424 -1.63 -11.51 6.25
C THR A 424 -2.57 -10.67 5.36
N PRO A 425 -3.35 -9.73 5.93
CA PRO A 425 -3.47 -9.46 7.36
C PRO A 425 -4.40 -10.46 8.08
N ASN A 426 -4.07 -10.77 9.34
CA ASN A 426 -4.92 -11.58 10.24
C ASN A 426 -5.02 -10.93 11.62
N THR A 427 -6.17 -11.03 12.28
CA THR A 427 -6.47 -10.27 13.50
C THR A 427 -7.10 -11.14 14.57
N PHE A 428 -6.67 -10.93 15.82
CA PHE A 428 -7.19 -11.60 17.01
C PHE A 428 -7.57 -10.56 18.05
N PHE A 429 -8.76 -10.73 18.63
CA PHE A 429 -9.31 -9.87 19.68
C PHE A 429 -9.43 -10.69 20.97
N ASN A 430 -8.69 -10.30 22.00
CA ASN A 430 -8.47 -11.10 23.21
C ASN A 430 -8.13 -12.57 22.88
N GLY A 431 -7.30 -12.77 21.85
CA GLY A 431 -6.86 -14.08 21.37
C GLY A 431 -7.88 -14.89 20.55
N LYS A 432 -9.04 -14.31 20.19
CA LYS A 432 -10.02 -14.93 19.29
C LYS A 432 -9.93 -14.35 17.88
N ALA A 433 -9.82 -15.20 16.87
CA ALA A 433 -9.77 -14.77 15.48
C ALA A 433 -11.08 -14.11 15.06
N ALA A 434 -11.02 -12.89 14.52
CA ALA A 434 -12.17 -12.21 13.95
C ALA A 434 -11.71 -11.12 12.97
N ALA A 435 -12.61 -10.69 12.06
CA ALA A 435 -12.38 -9.57 11.14
C ALA A 435 -11.09 -9.64 10.28
N ALA A 436 -10.63 -10.86 9.96
CA ALA A 436 -9.47 -11.08 9.11
C ALA A 436 -9.60 -10.46 7.70
N GLY A 437 -8.51 -10.46 6.95
CA GLY A 437 -8.43 -9.85 5.62
C GLY A 437 -8.32 -8.32 5.68
N GLY A 438 -8.00 -7.72 4.55
CA GLY A 438 -7.75 -6.28 4.46
C GLY A 438 -8.24 -5.67 3.15
N GLY A 439 -7.40 -4.83 2.56
CA GLY A 439 -7.68 -4.06 1.37
C GLY A 439 -6.66 -2.93 1.20
N GLY A 440 -6.85 -2.12 0.17
CA GLY A 440 -6.08 -0.88 0.01
C GLY A 440 -6.55 0.20 0.97
N MET A 441 -5.83 1.33 0.98
CA MET A 441 -6.11 2.53 1.79
C MET A 441 -7.61 2.92 1.86
N PRO A 442 -8.39 2.87 0.75
CA PRO A 442 -9.80 3.27 0.81
C PRO A 442 -10.71 2.34 1.63
N ASN A 443 -10.25 1.13 1.99
CA ASN A 443 -11.02 0.22 2.84
C ASN A 443 -10.77 0.43 4.35
N ALA A 444 -9.88 1.35 4.73
CA ALA A 444 -9.45 1.53 6.11
C ALA A 444 -10.59 1.96 7.05
N GLU A 445 -11.49 2.86 6.64
CA GLU A 445 -12.62 3.30 7.49
C GLU A 445 -13.62 2.18 7.77
N SER A 446 -13.90 1.37 6.75
CA SER A 446 -14.74 0.17 6.90
C SER A 446 -14.11 -0.84 7.87
N LYS A 447 -12.78 -1.05 7.77
CA LYS A 447 -12.05 -1.91 8.71
C LYS A 447 -12.02 -1.36 10.12
N PHE A 448 -11.81 -0.06 10.29
CA PHE A 448 -11.91 0.62 11.58
C PHE A 448 -13.27 0.38 12.23
N THR A 449 -14.35 0.58 11.47
CA THR A 449 -15.73 0.33 11.95
C THR A 449 -15.95 -1.14 12.33
N GLN A 450 -15.45 -2.07 11.52
CA GLN A 450 -15.53 -3.50 11.80
C GLN A 450 -14.80 -3.86 13.11
N TYR A 451 -13.59 -3.32 13.33
CA TYR A 451 -12.83 -3.58 14.54
C TYR A 451 -13.51 -3.00 15.78
N ARG A 452 -14.04 -1.78 15.68
CA ARG A 452 -14.82 -1.17 16.77
C ARG A 452 -16.04 -2.01 17.18
N GLY A 453 -16.75 -2.57 16.20
CA GLY A 453 -17.88 -3.47 16.46
C GLY A 453 -17.53 -4.74 17.25
N ILE A 454 -16.24 -5.11 17.31
CA ILE A 454 -15.73 -6.22 18.12
C ILE A 454 -15.15 -5.72 19.44
N ILE A 455 -14.40 -4.61 19.42
CA ILE A 455 -13.71 -4.05 20.59
C ILE A 455 -14.70 -3.50 21.61
N ASP A 456 -15.65 -2.66 21.18
CA ASP A 456 -16.55 -1.95 22.10
C ASP A 456 -17.31 -2.92 23.03
N PRO A 457 -17.88 -4.05 22.55
CA PRO A 457 -18.48 -5.06 23.42
C PRO A 457 -17.52 -5.76 24.41
N LEU A 458 -16.22 -5.87 24.08
CA LEU A 458 -15.23 -6.46 25.00
C LEU A 458 -14.94 -5.53 26.18
N LEU A 459 -15.03 -4.22 25.97
CA LEU A 459 -14.78 -3.21 27.01
C LEU A 459 -15.88 -3.13 28.05
N GLU A 460 -17.06 -3.71 27.79
CA GLU A 460 -18.17 -3.77 28.77
C GLU A 460 -18.09 -5.00 29.68
N LYS A 461 -17.01 -5.78 29.60
CA LYS A 461 -16.83 -6.98 30.43
C LYS A 461 -16.05 -6.67 31.71
N THR A 462 -16.39 -7.43 32.74
CA THR A 462 -15.71 -7.44 34.04
C THR A 462 -14.92 -8.73 34.19
N VAL A 463 -13.68 -8.61 34.63
CA VAL A 463 -12.77 -9.72 34.94
C VAL A 463 -12.18 -9.53 36.34
N GLU A 464 -11.99 -10.64 37.05
CA GLU A 464 -11.39 -10.62 38.40
C GLU A 464 -9.87 -10.47 38.33
N THR A 465 -9.25 -11.04 37.29
CA THR A 465 -7.81 -10.99 37.07
C THR A 465 -7.33 -9.56 36.92
N LYS A 466 -6.31 -9.19 37.69
CA LYS A 466 -5.60 -7.91 37.55
C LYS A 466 -4.15 -8.19 37.21
N VAL A 467 -3.58 -7.32 36.39
CA VAL A 467 -2.17 -7.36 36.00
C VAL A 467 -1.62 -5.94 36.05
N GLY A 468 -0.42 -5.81 36.58
CA GLY A 468 0.29 -4.53 36.71
C GLY A 468 1.79 -4.78 36.76
N GLY A 469 2.58 -3.71 36.72
CA GLY A 469 4.02 -3.87 36.77
C GLY A 469 4.78 -2.57 36.60
N ARG A 470 6.10 -2.72 36.48
CA ARG A 470 7.05 -1.65 36.26
C ARG A 470 8.14 -2.11 35.30
N ALA A 471 8.57 -1.21 34.43
CA ALA A 471 9.75 -1.41 33.60
C ALA A 471 10.70 -0.23 33.75
N THR A 472 12.00 -0.51 33.92
CA THR A 472 13.04 0.53 34.07
C THR A 472 14.19 0.28 33.13
N ARG A 473 14.65 1.32 32.43
CA ARG A 473 15.78 1.26 31.49
C ARG A 473 17.02 1.90 32.06
N ALA A 474 18.13 1.15 32.00
CA ALA A 474 19.48 1.63 32.25
C ALA A 474 20.38 1.24 31.07
N GLY A 475 20.60 2.19 30.15
CA GLY A 475 21.33 1.92 28.91
C GLY A 475 20.56 0.95 28.01
N ASP A 476 21.16 -0.19 27.69
CA ASP A 476 20.52 -1.25 26.90
C ASP A 476 19.73 -2.26 27.75
N LYS A 477 19.83 -2.21 29.08
CA LYS A 477 19.08 -3.13 29.95
C LYS A 477 17.72 -2.53 30.30
N ILE A 478 16.68 -3.34 30.13
CA ILE A 478 15.31 -3.04 30.56
C ILE A 478 14.90 -4.11 31.56
N ASP A 479 14.81 -3.73 32.83
CA ASP A 479 14.33 -4.60 33.90
C ASP A 479 12.82 -4.49 33.99
N ILE A 480 12.14 -5.63 33.92
CA ILE A 480 10.68 -5.74 33.84
C ILE A 480 10.21 -6.56 35.05
N SER A 481 9.28 -6.01 35.83
CA SER A 481 8.60 -6.69 36.92
C SER A 481 7.10 -6.64 36.71
N VAL A 482 6.44 -7.80 36.70
CA VAL A 482 5.00 -7.92 36.50
C VAL A 482 4.38 -8.73 37.63
N GLU A 483 3.22 -8.28 38.07
CA GLU A 483 2.41 -8.90 39.11
C GLU A 483 1.01 -9.20 38.55
N VAL A 484 0.53 -10.41 38.82
CA VAL A 484 -0.82 -10.87 38.47
C VAL A 484 -1.55 -11.28 39.74
N THR A 485 -2.77 -10.81 39.93
CA THR A 485 -3.66 -11.22 41.02
C THR A 485 -4.94 -11.82 40.46
N GLU A 486 -5.48 -12.86 41.13
CA GLU A 486 -6.58 -13.69 40.61
C GLU A 486 -6.27 -14.25 39.21
N GLY A 487 -5.01 -14.68 38.99
CA GLY A 487 -4.54 -15.23 37.72
C GLY A 487 -4.48 -16.77 37.65
N ALA A 488 -4.78 -17.46 38.76
CA ALA A 488 -4.69 -18.92 38.82
C ALA A 488 -5.73 -19.58 37.90
N GLY A 489 -5.28 -20.56 37.13
CA GLY A 489 -6.14 -21.39 36.30
C GLY A 489 -5.32 -22.35 35.45
N ASP A 490 -5.95 -23.44 35.01
CA ASP A 490 -5.32 -24.39 34.11
C ASP A 490 -4.88 -23.70 32.82
N ASP A 491 -3.65 -23.98 32.37
CA ASP A 491 -3.06 -23.43 31.16
C ASP A 491 -2.91 -21.89 31.13
N MET A 492 -2.97 -21.22 32.28
CA MET A 492 -2.75 -19.77 32.38
C MET A 492 -1.27 -19.41 32.27
N LYS A 493 -0.95 -18.45 31.40
CA LYS A 493 0.39 -17.99 31.06
C LYS A 493 0.47 -16.47 31.13
N LEU A 494 1.59 -15.98 31.66
CA LEU A 494 2.03 -14.60 31.51
C LEU A 494 2.97 -14.52 30.31
N ARG A 495 2.66 -13.65 29.35
CA ARG A 495 3.54 -13.33 28.21
C ARG A 495 3.92 -11.86 28.26
N LEU A 496 5.20 -11.58 28.04
CA LEU A 496 5.74 -10.22 27.99
C LEU A 496 6.20 -9.92 26.58
N LEU A 497 5.88 -8.73 26.10
CA LEU A 497 6.22 -8.27 24.77
C LEU A 497 6.99 -6.96 24.90
N LEU A 498 8.15 -6.89 24.26
CA LEU A 498 8.87 -5.65 24.06
C LEU A 498 8.43 -5.05 22.72
N VAL A 499 7.76 -3.91 22.77
CA VAL A 499 7.06 -3.30 21.63
C VAL A 499 7.68 -1.95 21.31
N GLU A 500 7.98 -1.71 20.04
CA GLU A 500 8.40 -0.41 19.54
C GLU A 500 7.20 0.38 19.00
N GLU A 501 7.02 1.60 19.48
CA GLU A 501 5.80 2.36 19.25
C GLU A 501 5.62 2.78 17.79
N ASN A 502 6.72 3.13 17.12
CA ASN A 502 6.73 3.64 15.77
C ASN A 502 8.05 3.29 15.08
N ILE A 503 7.96 2.64 13.93
CA ILE A 503 9.10 2.30 13.08
C ILE A 503 8.88 2.89 11.69
N LYS A 504 9.82 3.73 11.22
CA LYS A 504 9.84 4.16 9.82
C LYS A 504 10.43 3.06 8.95
N TYR A 505 9.60 2.51 8.07
CA TYR A 505 10.05 1.59 7.02
C TYR A 505 9.06 1.58 5.86
N VAL A 506 9.53 1.97 4.67
CA VAL A 506 8.68 2.01 3.46
C VAL A 506 8.86 0.73 2.66
N GLY A 507 7.99 -0.25 2.89
CA GLY A 507 7.95 -1.52 2.17
C GLY A 507 7.10 -1.48 0.88
N GLY A 508 6.84 -2.65 0.29
CA GLY A 508 6.00 -2.81 -0.89
C GLY A 508 4.53 -2.43 -0.70
N ASN A 509 4.04 -2.39 0.54
CA ASN A 509 2.69 -1.91 0.87
C ASN A 509 2.58 -0.37 0.89
N ARG A 510 3.71 0.34 0.82
CA ARG A 510 3.83 1.81 0.80
C ARG A 510 3.41 2.56 2.06
N LEU A 511 3.08 1.87 3.16
CA LEU A 511 2.99 2.53 4.45
C LEU A 511 4.38 3.04 4.85
N ARG A 512 4.42 4.20 5.49
CA ARG A 512 5.70 4.84 5.89
C ARG A 512 6.09 4.51 7.32
N PHE A 513 5.09 4.28 8.16
CA PHE A 513 5.22 4.05 9.59
C PHE A 513 4.46 2.79 9.97
N HIS A 514 5.07 2.00 10.84
CA HIS A 514 4.50 0.80 11.44
C HIS A 514 4.46 0.99 12.95
N HIS A 515 3.32 0.71 13.58
CA HIS A 515 3.10 1.06 14.98
C HIS A 515 2.94 -0.19 15.84
N GLN A 516 3.37 -0.10 17.09
CA GLN A 516 3.22 -1.17 18.07
C GLN A 516 3.87 -2.49 17.64
N VAL A 517 5.06 -2.42 17.03
CA VAL A 517 5.75 -3.56 16.44
C VAL A 517 6.49 -4.36 17.52
N VAL A 518 6.21 -5.65 17.62
CA VAL A 518 6.89 -6.54 18.58
C VAL A 518 8.33 -6.78 18.16
N ARG A 519 9.28 -6.37 19.01
CA ARG A 519 10.72 -6.53 18.81
C ARG A 519 11.28 -7.80 19.46
N ALA A 520 10.69 -8.22 20.58
CA ALA A 520 11.05 -9.44 21.31
C ALA A 520 9.93 -9.85 22.27
N MET A 521 9.95 -11.08 22.75
CA MET A 521 9.10 -11.57 23.84
C MET A 521 9.94 -12.02 25.05
N PRO A 522 10.30 -11.10 25.96
CA PRO A 522 11.10 -11.42 27.15
C PRO A 522 10.45 -12.53 27.99
N GLY A 523 11.25 -13.51 28.41
CA GLY A 523 10.75 -14.72 29.09
C GLY A 523 10.27 -15.83 28.13
N GLY A 524 10.39 -15.60 26.81
CA GLY A 524 10.09 -16.58 25.77
C GLY A 524 8.66 -16.49 25.23
N VAL A 525 8.49 -16.82 23.95
CA VAL A 525 7.19 -16.77 23.24
C VAL A 525 6.10 -17.65 23.88
N ASP A 526 6.49 -18.77 24.50
CA ASP A 526 5.56 -19.68 25.18
C ASP A 526 5.00 -19.09 26.48
N GLY A 527 5.63 -18.06 27.04
CA GLY A 527 5.25 -17.44 28.30
C GLY A 527 5.53 -18.30 29.54
N VAL A 528 5.32 -17.70 30.71
CA VAL A 528 5.57 -18.33 32.01
C VAL A 528 4.25 -18.78 32.62
N ALA A 529 4.19 -20.00 33.17
CA ALA A 529 2.98 -20.52 33.82
C ALA A 529 2.61 -19.74 35.09
N ILE A 530 1.34 -19.33 35.19
CA ILE A 530 0.76 -18.69 36.36
C ILE A 530 0.17 -19.79 37.25
N LYS A 531 0.94 -20.21 38.26
CA LYS A 531 0.58 -21.35 39.12
C LYS A 531 -0.29 -20.95 40.31
N ASP A 532 -0.18 -19.71 40.74
CA ASP A 532 -0.79 -19.20 41.97
C ASP A 532 -1.68 -18.00 41.66
N LYS A 533 -2.66 -17.75 42.55
CA LYS A 533 -3.58 -16.61 42.40
C LYS A 533 -2.82 -15.28 42.40
N ALA A 534 -1.79 -15.17 43.23
CA ALA A 534 -0.83 -14.09 43.23
C ALA A 534 0.48 -14.60 42.61
N PHE A 535 0.86 -14.05 41.47
CA PHE A 535 2.03 -14.46 40.71
C PHE A 535 2.89 -13.25 40.37
N LYS A 536 4.22 -13.39 40.50
CA LYS A 536 5.17 -12.33 40.18
C LYS A 536 6.27 -12.88 39.29
N GLN A 537 6.59 -12.14 38.24
CA GLN A 537 7.67 -12.46 37.32
C GLN A 537 8.58 -11.26 37.15
N THR A 538 9.89 -11.53 37.15
CA THR A 538 10.90 -10.54 36.77
C THR A 538 11.71 -11.06 35.59
N VAL A 539 12.06 -10.18 34.66
CA VAL A 539 12.91 -10.50 33.51
C VAL A 539 13.68 -9.25 33.08
N THR A 540 14.89 -9.42 32.58
CA THR A 540 15.66 -8.34 31.97
C THR A 540 15.74 -8.58 30.47
N ALA A 541 15.40 -7.57 29.67
CA ALA A 541 15.67 -7.55 28.24
C ALA A 541 16.92 -6.70 27.97
N ASP A 542 17.93 -7.28 27.31
CA ASP A 542 19.12 -6.56 26.86
C ASP A 542 18.97 -6.19 25.37
N LEU A 543 18.89 -4.89 25.06
CA LEU A 543 18.70 -4.41 23.70
C LEU A 543 19.88 -4.72 22.77
N GLY A 544 21.09 -4.88 23.31
CA GLY A 544 22.23 -5.34 22.54
C GLY A 544 22.01 -6.77 22.03
N ASP A 545 21.50 -7.64 22.90
CA ASP A 545 21.19 -9.03 22.53
C ASP A 545 19.96 -9.12 21.61
N VAL A 546 18.91 -8.33 21.88
CA VAL A 546 17.75 -8.25 20.96
C VAL A 546 18.21 -7.84 19.55
N ARG A 547 19.04 -6.79 19.40
CA ARG A 547 19.56 -6.39 18.08
C ARG A 547 20.38 -7.49 17.40
N LYS A 548 21.22 -8.21 18.15
CA LYS A 548 22.01 -9.34 17.61
C LYS A 548 21.10 -10.47 17.13
N GLU A 549 20.10 -10.85 17.92
CA GLU A 549 19.15 -11.93 17.58
C GLU A 549 18.31 -11.58 16.36
N LEU A 550 17.78 -10.35 16.30
CA LEU A 550 17.04 -9.86 15.14
C LEU A 550 17.92 -9.85 13.89
N THR A 551 19.15 -9.34 13.98
CA THR A 551 20.09 -9.31 12.86
C THR A 551 20.41 -10.72 12.37
N LYS A 552 20.73 -11.64 13.29
CA LYS A 552 21.01 -13.05 12.99
C LYS A 552 19.82 -13.70 12.28
N TYR A 553 18.61 -13.50 12.79
CA TYR A 553 17.40 -14.05 12.17
C TYR A 553 17.23 -13.56 10.73
N LEU A 554 17.37 -12.25 10.50
CA LEU A 554 17.23 -11.65 9.17
C LEU A 554 18.34 -12.10 8.20
N ASP A 555 19.58 -12.27 8.68
CA ASP A 555 20.68 -12.79 7.86
C ASP A 555 20.44 -14.24 7.44
N GLU A 556 19.96 -15.09 8.34
CA GLU A 556 19.59 -16.46 7.99
C GLU A 556 18.44 -16.50 6.99
N TYR A 557 17.41 -15.66 7.18
CA TYR A 557 16.29 -15.59 6.24
C TYR A 557 16.73 -15.09 4.85
N ALA A 558 17.64 -14.12 4.78
CA ALA A 558 18.14 -13.55 3.53
C ALA A 558 18.79 -14.59 2.61
N LYS A 559 19.34 -15.69 3.17
CA LYS A 559 19.89 -16.83 2.41
C LYS A 559 18.81 -17.59 1.63
N THR A 560 17.56 -17.54 2.08
CA THR A 560 16.43 -18.19 1.43
C THR A 560 15.78 -17.29 0.37
N ARG A 561 15.60 -16.01 0.70
CA ARG A 561 15.03 -15.01 -0.20
C ARG A 561 15.60 -13.63 0.15
N PRO A 562 16.20 -12.91 -0.81
CA PRO A 562 16.80 -11.62 -0.54
C PRO A 562 15.75 -10.57 -0.21
N PHE A 563 16.09 -9.67 0.71
CA PHE A 563 15.24 -8.53 1.04
C PHE A 563 15.22 -7.51 -0.09
N PRO A 564 14.06 -6.88 -0.39
CA PRO A 564 13.97 -5.84 -1.42
C PRO A 564 14.83 -4.60 -1.12
N LYS A 565 15.09 -4.34 0.16
CA LYS A 565 15.92 -3.23 0.66
C LYS A 565 16.88 -3.74 1.73
N ALA A 566 18.02 -3.09 1.84
CA ALA A 566 19.02 -3.42 2.85
C ALA A 566 18.67 -2.87 4.25
N ASP A 567 17.79 -1.88 4.33
CA ASP A 567 17.44 -1.20 5.58
C ASP A 567 16.84 -2.17 6.61
N ARG A 568 17.38 -2.09 7.84
CA ARG A 568 16.92 -2.87 9.00
C ARG A 568 16.77 -1.92 10.19
N PRO A 569 15.54 -1.47 10.51
CA PRO A 569 15.34 -0.55 11.63
C PRO A 569 15.68 -1.20 12.98
N MET A 570 16.76 -0.75 13.64
CA MET A 570 17.27 -1.30 14.91
C MET A 570 17.42 -0.24 16.02
N ASP A 571 16.88 0.95 15.81
CA ASP A 571 17.01 2.08 16.72
C ASP A 571 16.42 1.78 18.10
N MET A 572 15.20 1.20 18.15
CA MET A 572 14.52 0.79 19.39
C MET A 572 14.48 1.92 20.44
N LYS A 573 14.15 3.12 19.97
CA LYS A 573 14.19 4.35 20.78
C LYS A 573 12.95 4.50 21.66
N ALA A 574 11.78 4.25 21.10
CA ALA A 574 10.48 4.36 21.78
C ALA A 574 9.94 2.96 22.05
N LEU A 575 10.31 2.39 23.19
CA LEU A 575 9.92 1.04 23.60
C LEU A 575 8.94 1.09 24.76
N LYS A 576 8.11 0.05 24.83
CA LYS A 576 7.24 -0.25 25.96
C LYS A 576 7.06 -1.74 26.16
N VAL A 577 6.51 -2.11 27.31
CA VAL A 577 6.23 -3.50 27.64
C VAL A 577 4.73 -3.73 27.66
N ILE A 578 4.27 -4.79 27.00
CA ILE A 578 2.90 -5.28 27.14
C ILE A 578 2.95 -6.62 27.86
N ALA A 579 2.14 -6.77 28.90
CA ALA A 579 1.95 -8.02 29.62
C ALA A 579 0.56 -8.59 29.32
N LEU A 580 0.51 -9.85 28.87
CA LEU A 580 -0.71 -10.58 28.55
C LEU A 580 -0.90 -11.74 29.53
N VAL A 581 -2.05 -11.81 30.18
CA VAL A 581 -2.50 -12.98 30.94
C VAL A 581 -3.43 -13.79 30.06
N GLN A 582 -2.98 -14.97 29.62
CA GLN A 582 -3.60 -15.73 28.56
C GLN A 582 -3.76 -17.21 28.94
N ASN A 583 -4.91 -17.79 28.59
CA ASN A 583 -5.12 -19.24 28.65
C ASN A 583 -4.66 -19.89 27.33
N ASP A 584 -3.73 -20.82 27.36
CA ASP A 584 -3.16 -21.42 26.13
C ASP A 584 -4.11 -22.39 25.43
N LYS A 585 -4.95 -23.09 26.20
CA LYS A 585 -5.91 -24.05 25.68
C LYS A 585 -7.02 -23.36 24.89
N THR A 586 -7.59 -22.28 25.44
CA THR A 586 -8.65 -21.53 24.78
C THR A 586 -8.12 -20.40 23.90
N LYS A 587 -6.83 -20.09 24.02
CA LYS A 587 -6.12 -18.92 23.46
C LYS A 587 -6.63 -17.57 23.95
N GLU A 588 -7.55 -17.54 24.90
CA GLU A 588 -8.16 -16.31 25.38
C GLU A 588 -7.18 -15.47 26.20
N ILE A 589 -7.06 -14.19 25.86
CA ILE A 589 -6.38 -13.20 26.69
C ILE A 589 -7.42 -12.65 27.67
N VAL A 590 -7.26 -12.98 28.94
CA VAL A 590 -8.22 -12.65 29.99
C VAL A 590 -8.06 -11.20 30.42
N GLN A 591 -6.81 -10.77 30.62
CA GLN A 591 -6.47 -9.41 30.99
C GLN A 591 -5.07 -9.04 30.46
N ALA A 592 -4.83 -7.75 30.25
CA ALA A 592 -3.53 -7.25 29.82
C ALA A 592 -3.23 -5.85 30.39
N VAL A 593 -1.97 -5.43 30.32
CA VAL A 593 -1.54 -4.07 30.70
C VAL A 593 -0.37 -3.61 29.84
N GLN A 594 -0.35 -2.32 29.50
CA GLN A 594 0.82 -1.62 28.98
C GLN A 594 1.60 -1.00 30.14
N ILE A 595 2.91 -1.21 30.14
CA ILE A 595 3.85 -0.71 31.12
C ILE A 595 4.83 0.21 30.40
N GLU A 596 4.81 1.49 30.76
CA GLU A 596 5.79 2.48 30.31
C GLU A 596 7.18 2.13 30.87
N ILE A 597 8.22 2.45 30.10
CA ILE A 597 9.60 2.21 30.50
C ILE A 597 10.19 3.50 31.07
N ASP A 598 10.37 3.55 32.38
CA ASP A 598 11.02 4.66 33.08
C ASP A 598 12.54 4.63 32.85
N GLY A 599 13.18 5.78 32.58
CA GLY A 599 14.65 5.89 32.62
C GLY A 599 15.29 6.57 31.42
N LYS A 600 16.61 6.77 31.48
CA LYS A 600 17.37 7.51 30.46
C LYS A 600 17.86 6.58 29.35
N ILE A 601 17.65 7.00 28.10
CA ILE A 601 18.35 6.46 26.93
C ILE A 601 19.82 6.87 27.07
N ALA A 602 20.75 5.92 27.10
CA ALA A 602 22.17 6.25 27.07
C ALA A 602 22.51 6.95 25.74
N GLY A 603 22.96 8.21 25.80
CA GLY A 603 23.46 8.96 24.64
C GLY A 603 22.49 9.92 23.94
N GLY A 604 21.38 10.34 24.57
CA GLY A 604 20.55 11.42 24.04
C GLY A 604 21.12 12.81 24.38
N GLN A 605 21.68 13.50 23.37
CA GLN A 605 21.61 14.96 23.28
C GLN A 605 20.20 15.38 22.84
#